data_AF-A0A7V4MQR4-F1
#
_entry.id   AF-A0A7V4MQR4-F1
#
_cell.length_a   1.000
_cell.length_b   1.000
_cell.length_c   1.000
_cell.angle_alpha   90.00
_cell.angle_beta   90.00
_cell.angle_gamma   90.00
#
_symmetry.space_group_name_H-M   'P 1'
#
loop_
_entity.id
_entity.type
_entity.pdbx_description
1 polymer ?
#
loop_
_entity_poly.entity_id
_entity_poly.type
_entity_poly.pdbx_seq_one_letter_code
_entity_poly.pdbx_strand_id
1 'polypeptide(L)'
;MPDPERCINVLGTRISIVNMQTAIEEISTWINSNKTGRYVCVTGVHGVMESFRNAEIRKIHNNADMCVPDGMPMTWLGRIYGHKTINRV
;
A
#
# COMPACT_ATOMS: atom_id res chain seq x y z
N MET A 1 4.39 -9.32 8.72
CA MET A 1 3.49 -9.33 7.55
C MET A 1 2.46 -8.23 7.74
N PRO A 2 2.14 -7.43 6.70
CA PRO A 2 1.16 -6.34 6.84
C PRO A 2 -0.24 -6.90 7.11
N ASP A 3 -0.97 -6.20 7.96
CA ASP A 3 -2.31 -6.53 8.47
C ASP A 3 -3.33 -6.59 7.30
N PRO A 4 -3.99 -7.74 7.06
CA PRO A 4 -4.95 -7.89 5.97
C PRO A 4 -6.16 -6.95 6.07
N GLU A 5 -6.50 -6.45 7.26
CA GLU A 5 -7.61 -5.49 7.45
C GLU A 5 -7.25 -4.05 7.03
N ARG A 6 -5.97 -3.77 6.73
CA ARG A 6 -5.47 -2.42 6.41
C ARG A 6 -5.12 -2.24 4.94
N CYS A 7 -5.62 -3.09 4.06
CA CYS A 7 -5.37 -3.00 2.63
C CYS A 7 -6.58 -3.37 1.77
N ILE A 8 -6.63 -2.84 0.56
CA ILE A 8 -7.51 -3.31 -0.51
C ILE A 8 -6.73 -4.24 -1.44
N ASN A 9 -7.40 -5.24 -2.00
CA ASN A 9 -6.82 -6.12 -3.01
C ASN A 9 -7.13 -5.58 -4.42
N VAL A 10 -6.09 -5.20 -5.15
CA VAL A 10 -6.17 -4.77 -6.55
C VAL A 10 -5.44 -5.80 -7.42
N LEU A 11 -6.20 -6.67 -8.10
CA LEU A 11 -5.67 -7.70 -9.00
C LEU A 11 -4.58 -8.59 -8.36
N GLY A 12 -4.71 -8.89 -7.06
CA GLY A 12 -3.76 -9.69 -6.28
C GLY A 12 -2.67 -8.87 -5.57
N THR A 13 -2.60 -7.55 -5.81
CA THR A 13 -1.67 -6.63 -5.14
C THR A 13 -2.37 -5.93 -3.98
N ARG A 14 -1.79 -6.00 -2.79
CA ARG A 14 -2.33 -5.35 -1.58
C ARG A 14 -1.89 -3.89 -1.54
N ILE A 15 -2.84 -2.97 -1.62
CA ILE A 15 -2.61 -1.53 -1.49
C ILE A 15 -3.10 -1.07 -0.12
N SER A 16 -2.23 -0.44 0.65
CA SER A 16 -2.52 0.04 2.01
C SER A 16 -3.60 1.14 2.00
N ILE A 17 -4.52 1.08 2.95
CA ILE A 17 -5.57 2.08 3.14
C ILE A 17 -4.97 3.25 3.93
N VAL A 18 -4.23 4.12 3.24
CA VAL A 18 -3.54 5.26 3.84
C VAL A 18 -3.70 6.53 3.00
N ASN A 19 -3.37 7.64 3.62
CA ASN A 19 -3.06 8.92 2.99
C ASN A 19 -1.70 9.43 3.54
N MET A 20 -1.22 10.57 3.02
CA MET A 20 0.08 11.14 3.41
C MET A 20 0.26 11.24 4.93
N GLN A 21 -0.73 11.77 5.64
CA GLN A 21 -0.66 11.96 7.09
C GLN A 21 -0.51 10.62 7.82
N THR A 22 -1.41 9.66 7.54
CA THR A 22 -1.37 8.33 8.18
C THR A 22 -0.13 7.52 7.80
N ALA A 23 0.43 7.73 6.60
CA ALA A 23 1.67 7.08 6.17
C ALA A 23 2.88 7.61 6.95
N ILE A 24 2.95 8.93 7.17
CA ILE A 24 3.98 9.57 8.01
C ILE A 24 3.87 9.10 9.46
N GLU A 25 2.65 9.01 10.00
CA GLU A 25 2.40 8.52 11.36
C GLU A 25 2.85 7.07 11.56
N GLU A 26 2.56 6.19 10.58
CA GLU A 26 2.99 4.79 10.60
C GLU A 26 4.52 4.68 10.54
N ILE A 27 5.18 5.44 9.65
CA ILE A 27 6.65 5.47 9.55
C ILE A 27 7.27 6.01 10.86
N SER A 28 6.70 7.07 11.43
CA SER A 28 7.14 7.63 12.71
C SER A 28 7.02 6.59 13.85
N THR A 29 5.95 5.80 13.83
CA THR A 29 5.74 4.70 14.78
C THR A 29 6.80 3.62 14.62
N TRP A 30 7.19 3.27 13.38
CA TRP A 30 8.28 2.32 13.15
C TRP A 30 9.61 2.81 13.70
N ILE A 31 9.94 4.08 13.46
CA ILE A 31 11.16 4.72 13.96
C ILE A 31 11.19 4.70 15.49
N ASN A 32 10.13 5.19 16.13
CA ASN A 32 10.05 5.28 17.60
C ASN A 32 10.01 3.92 18.31
N SER A 33 9.56 2.88 17.60
CA SER A 33 9.50 1.52 18.14
C SER A 33 10.75 0.68 17.83
N ASN A 34 11.81 1.27 17.28
CA ASN A 34 13.02 0.57 16.79
C ASN A 34 12.70 -0.60 15.83
N LYS A 35 11.62 -0.49 15.05
CA LYS A 35 11.25 -1.51 14.06
C LYS A 35 12.03 -1.28 12.77
N THR A 36 13.21 -1.89 12.67
CA THR A 36 14.13 -1.76 11.51
C THR A 36 13.83 -2.78 10.40
N GLY A 37 14.49 -2.63 9.24
CA GLY A 37 14.39 -3.57 8.11
C GLY A 37 13.08 -3.49 7.31
N ARG A 38 12.35 -2.37 7.45
CA ARG A 38 11.07 -2.15 6.78
C ARG A 38 11.23 -1.44 5.45
N TYR A 39 10.32 -1.71 4.52
CA TYR A 39 10.29 -1.01 3.24
C TYR A 39 8.88 -0.65 2.80
N VAL A 40 8.81 0.46 2.07
CA VAL A 40 7.57 1.01 1.51
C VAL A 40 7.63 0.89 -0.01
N CYS A 41 6.55 0.42 -0.61
CA CYS A 41 6.38 0.47 -2.06
C CYS A 41 5.36 1.54 -2.42
N VAL A 42 5.71 2.41 -3.37
CA VAL A 42 4.78 3.39 -3.96
C VAL A 42 4.19 2.74 -5.20
N THR A 43 2.88 2.46 -5.19
CA THR A 43 2.26 1.60 -6.21
C THR A 43 1.05 2.25 -6.84
N GLY A 44 1.21 2.62 -8.11
CA GLY A 44 0.13 3.05 -9.01
C GLY A 44 -0.29 1.95 -9.97
N VAL A 45 -1.08 2.31 -10.99
CA VAL A 45 -1.60 1.36 -12.00
C VAL A 45 -0.50 0.54 -12.65
N HIS A 46 0.63 1.17 -13.02
CA HIS A 46 1.74 0.45 -13.64
C HIS A 46 2.27 -0.67 -12.74
N GLY A 47 2.53 -0.38 -11.46
CA GLY A 47 3.01 -1.39 -10.50
C GLY A 47 2.00 -2.52 -10.25
N VAL A 48 0.70 -2.21 -10.24
CA VAL A 48 -0.38 -3.21 -10.19
C VAL A 48 -0.36 -4.10 -11.43
N MET A 49 -0.24 -3.52 -12.62
CA MET A 49 -0.25 -4.29 -13.87
C MET A 49 0.98 -5.19 -14.00
N GLU A 50 2.15 -4.72 -13.58
CA GLU A 50 3.36 -5.55 -13.55
C GLU A 50 3.25 -6.68 -12.51
N SER A 51 2.67 -6.42 -11.35
CA SER A 51 2.37 -7.46 -10.34
C SER A 51 1.33 -8.47 -10.80
N PHE A 52 0.36 -8.03 -11.59
CA PHE A 52 -0.61 -8.94 -12.19
C PHE A 52 0.06 -9.91 -13.17
N ARG A 53 1.01 -9.41 -13.98
CA ARG A 53 1.76 -10.19 -14.98
C ARG A 53 2.87 -11.06 -14.38
N ASN A 54 3.49 -10.64 -13.28
CA ASN A 54 4.64 -11.30 -12.69
C ASN A 54 4.46 -11.55 -11.18
N ALA A 55 4.42 -12.83 -10.80
CA ALA A 55 4.20 -13.26 -9.43
C ALA A 55 5.35 -12.87 -8.47
N GLU A 56 6.59 -12.77 -8.93
CA GLU A 56 7.72 -12.31 -8.11
C GLU A 56 7.59 -10.82 -7.78
N ILE A 57 7.18 -10.00 -8.75
CA ILE A 57 6.90 -8.56 -8.51
C ILE A 57 5.74 -8.42 -7.52
N ARG A 58 4.67 -9.20 -7.70
CA ARG A 58 3.55 -9.21 -6.75
C ARG A 58 3.99 -9.59 -5.34
N LYS A 59 4.89 -10.56 -5.21
CA LYS A 59 5.44 -10.99 -3.92
C LYS A 59 6.22 -9.85 -3.24
N ILE A 60 6.98 -9.06 -3.99
CA ILE A 60 7.69 -7.90 -3.46
C ILE A 60 6.71 -6.85 -2.92
N HIS A 61 5.71 -6.44 -3.70
CA HIS A 61 4.69 -5.48 -3.25
C HIS A 61 3.90 -6.00 -2.05
N ASN A 62 3.47 -7.26 -2.09
CA ASN A 62 2.70 -7.85 -0.99
C ASN A 62 3.52 -8.06 0.29
N ASN A 63 4.84 -8.16 0.22
CA ASN A 63 5.69 -8.26 1.40
C ASN A 63 6.13 -6.91 1.97
N ALA A 64 5.84 -5.80 1.28
CA ALA A 64 6.14 -4.47 1.80
C ALA A 64 5.40 -4.21 3.12
N ASP A 65 6.02 -3.49 4.04
CA ASP A 65 5.38 -3.09 5.30
C ASP A 65 4.27 -2.08 5.07
N MET A 66 4.37 -1.31 3.98
CA MET A 66 3.31 -0.44 3.49
C MET A 66 3.41 -0.30 1.97
N CYS A 67 2.31 -0.51 1.28
CA CYS A 67 2.21 -0.35 -0.17
C CYS A 67 1.29 0.83 -0.45
N VAL A 68 1.83 2.04 -0.52
CA VAL A 68 1.04 3.27 -0.56
C VAL A 68 0.36 3.46 -1.92
N PRO A 69 -0.88 3.96 -1.94
CA PRO A 69 -1.60 4.22 -3.18
C PRO A 69 -0.97 5.42 -3.92
N ASP A 70 -0.50 5.18 -5.14
CA ASP A 70 -0.04 6.24 -6.04
C ASP A 70 -1.05 6.49 -7.17
N GLY A 71 -1.31 7.76 -7.43
CA GLY A 71 -2.26 8.21 -8.43
C GLY A 71 -3.74 8.07 -8.06
N MET A 72 -4.57 8.67 -8.91
CA MET A 72 -6.03 8.71 -8.72
C MET A 72 -6.72 7.34 -8.79
N PRO A 73 -6.34 6.40 -9.69
CA PRO A 73 -7.03 5.12 -9.78
C PRO A 73 -7.03 4.33 -8.47
N MET A 74 -5.91 4.30 -7.75
CA MET A 74 -5.82 3.61 -6.46
C MET A 74 -6.68 4.28 -5.39
N THR A 75 -6.71 5.61 -5.40
CA THR A 75 -7.58 6.40 -4.51
C THR A 75 -9.06 6.11 -4.77
N TRP A 76 -9.49 6.09 -6.04
CA TRP A 76 -10.87 5.81 -6.41
C TRP A 76 -11.28 4.40 -6.04
N LEU A 77 -10.44 3.40 -6.32
CA LEU A 77 -10.71 2.02 -5.94
C LEU A 77 -10.90 1.91 -4.42
N GLY A 78 -9.98 2.45 -3.61
CA GLY A 78 -10.13 2.40 -2.17
C GLY A 78 -11.42 3.06 -1.66
N ARG A 79 -11.84 4.17 -2.28
CA ARG A 79 -13.13 4.81 -1.96
C ARG A 79 -14.33 3.96 -2.36
N ILE A 80 -14.27 3.28 -3.51
CA ILE A 80 -15.31 2.33 -3.96
C ILE A 80 -15.42 1.15 -2.98
N TYR A 81 -14.31 0.67 -2.44
CA TYR A 81 -14.27 -0.33 -1.36
C TYR A 81 -14.70 0.21 0.02
N GLY A 82 -15.16 1.47 0.11
CA GLY A 82 -15.72 2.07 1.32
C GLY A 82 -14.72 2.88 2.16
N HIS A 83 -13.44 2.95 1.77
CA HIS A 83 -12.41 3.66 2.53
C HIS A 83 -12.32 5.13 2.12
N LYS A 84 -13.13 5.99 2.75
CA LYS A 84 -13.23 7.41 2.39
C LYS A 84 -11.94 8.22 2.65
N THR A 85 -11.11 7.77 3.59
CA THR A 85 -9.90 8.46 4.04
C THR A 85 -8.67 8.16 3.20
N ILE A 86 -8.73 7.14 2.33
CA ILE A 86 -7.62 6.80 1.43
C ILE A 86 -7.39 7.94 0.44
N ASN A 87 -6.12 8.25 0.19
CA ASN A 87 -5.72 9.27 -0.77
C ASN A 87 -4.32 8.96 -1.28
N ARG A 88 -3.99 9.51 -2.45
CA ARG A 88 -2.63 9.40 -3.00
C ARG A 88 -1.59 9.90 -1.99
N VAL A 89 -0.50 9.17 -1.89
CA VAL A 89 0.69 9.51 -1.11
C VAL A 89 1.77 9.98 -2.05
#